data_AF-A0A920LCN8-F1
#
_entry.id   AF-A0A920LCN8-F1
#
_cell.length_a   1.000
_cell.length_b   1.000
_cell.length_c   1.000
_cell.angle_alpha   90.00
_cell.angle_beta   90.00
_cell.angle_gamma   90.00
#
_symmetry.space_group_name_H-M   'P 1'
#
loop_
_entity.id
_entity.type
_entity.pdbx_description
1 polymer ?
#
loop_
_entity_poly.entity_id
_entity_poly.type
_entity_poly.pdbx_seq_one_letter_code
_entity_poly.pdbx_strand_id
1 'polypeptide(L)'
;MGRANLNLAGKQLQLVKKLRQINKDVIVVYVNGKPIAEPWIDENISGVIESWESGSTAGTAVAEVLFGDVNPGGKLPLTFPRSVGQLQMIYNHKPSQYFHKYAFEKVTPLYPFGHGLSYSNFEYSGFEVNEVVNENISISVNVKNDSDVDGERLFSFTLETHTAV
;
A
#
# COMPACT_ATOMS: atom_id res chain seq x y z
N MET A 1 -7.68 -21.87 -9.33
CA MET A 1 -7.55 -22.54 -8.02
C MET A 1 -7.49 -21.47 -6.93
N GLY A 2 -8.34 -21.56 -5.90
CA GLY A 2 -8.34 -20.62 -4.76
C GLY A 2 -7.26 -20.97 -3.74
N ARG A 3 -6.81 -19.98 -2.94
CA ARG A 3 -5.86 -20.18 -1.84
C ARG A 3 -6.58 -19.96 -0.51
N ALA A 4 -6.36 -20.88 0.44
CA ALA A 4 -6.87 -20.74 1.81
C ALA A 4 -5.95 -19.90 2.72
N ASN A 5 -4.83 -19.40 2.18
CA ASN A 5 -3.89 -18.55 2.89
C ASN A 5 -3.34 -17.45 1.95
N LEU A 6 -3.06 -16.27 2.50
CA LEU A 6 -2.46 -15.10 1.86
C LEU A 6 -0.93 -15.08 1.94
N ASN A 7 -0.33 -15.88 2.83
CA ASN A 7 1.14 -15.96 2.99
C ASN A 7 1.85 -16.40 1.70
N LEU A 8 3.18 -16.25 1.67
CA LEU A 8 4.00 -16.82 0.60
C LEU A 8 3.86 -18.34 0.54
N ALA A 9 3.79 -18.90 -0.67
CA ALA A 9 3.60 -20.34 -0.85
C ALA A 9 4.92 -21.12 -0.65
N GLY A 10 4.82 -22.31 -0.04
CA GLY A 10 5.92 -23.24 0.09
C GLY A 10 7.07 -22.72 0.96
N LYS A 11 8.30 -22.76 0.44
CA LYS A 11 9.51 -22.42 1.20
C LYS A 11 10.04 -21.00 0.93
N GLN A 12 9.28 -20.17 0.23
CA GLN A 12 9.72 -18.83 -0.16
C GLN A 12 10.06 -17.95 1.04
N LEU A 13 9.22 -17.92 2.09
CA LEU A 13 9.54 -17.19 3.32
C LEU A 13 10.81 -17.70 4.00
N GLN A 14 11.05 -19.02 3.98
CA GLN A 14 12.27 -19.60 4.56
C GLN A 14 13.52 -19.19 3.77
N LEU A 15 13.41 -19.10 2.44
CA LEU A 15 14.48 -18.59 1.58
C LEU A 15 14.79 -17.14 1.93
N VAL A 16 13.77 -16.27 1.99
CA VAL A 16 13.95 -14.85 2.34
C VAL A 16 14.60 -14.72 3.73
N LYS A 17 14.14 -15.49 4.73
CA LYS A 17 14.75 -15.54 6.07
C LYS A 17 16.23 -15.90 6.04
N LYS A 18 16.62 -16.91 5.26
CA LYS A 18 18.03 -17.33 5.12
C LYS A 18 18.88 -16.29 4.41
N LEU A 19 18.36 -15.69 3.34
CA LEU A 19 19.07 -14.60 2.64
C LEU A 19 19.29 -13.40 3.57
N ARG A 20 18.27 -13.06 4.36
CA ARG A 20 18.30 -11.94 5.32
C ARG A 20 19.30 -12.14 6.48
N GLN A 21 19.63 -13.40 6.80
CA GLN A 21 20.68 -13.75 7.77
C GLN A 21 22.08 -13.52 7.21
N ILE A 22 22.25 -13.66 5.90
CA ILE A 22 23.55 -13.50 5.21
C ILE A 22 23.78 -12.02 4.87
N ASN A 23 22.75 -11.33 4.38
CA ASN A 23 22.81 -9.93 4.02
C ASN A 23 21.59 -9.18 4.58
N LYS A 24 21.80 -7.98 5.15
CA LYS A 24 20.69 -7.15 5.62
C LYS A 24 19.99 -6.39 4.49
N ASP A 25 20.68 -6.15 3.39
CA ASP A 25 20.21 -5.37 2.25
C ASP A 25 19.49 -6.26 1.23
N VAL A 26 18.50 -7.01 1.72
CA VAL A 26 17.61 -7.80 0.87
C VAL A 26 16.41 -6.94 0.52
N ILE A 27 16.10 -6.85 -0.77
CA ILE A 27 14.85 -6.30 -1.29
C ILE A 27 14.00 -7.48 -1.79
N VAL A 28 12.70 -7.44 -1.50
CA VAL A 28 11.73 -8.43 -2.00
C VAL A 28 10.92 -7.81 -3.13
N VAL A 29 10.91 -8.45 -4.30
CA VAL A 29 10.00 -8.11 -5.39
C VAL A 29 8.90 -9.16 -5.45
N TYR A 30 7.66 -8.73 -5.24
CA TYR A 30 6.46 -9.55 -5.34
C TYR A 30 5.93 -9.57 -6.76
N VAL A 31 5.85 -10.77 -7.33
CA VAL A 31 5.24 -11.05 -8.64
C VAL A 31 4.05 -11.98 -8.41
N ASN A 32 2.84 -11.43 -8.33
CA ASN A 32 1.63 -12.19 -8.01
C ASN A 32 0.36 -11.57 -8.58
N GLY A 33 -0.59 -12.41 -9.00
CA GLY A 33 -1.93 -11.96 -9.40
C GLY A 33 -2.93 -11.73 -8.26
N LYS A 34 -2.55 -11.99 -6.99
CA LYS A 34 -3.40 -11.76 -5.81
C LYS A 34 -2.58 -11.23 -4.64
N PRO A 35 -3.19 -10.48 -3.72
CA PRO A 35 -2.49 -9.92 -2.57
C PRO A 35 -1.78 -11.00 -1.76
N ILE A 36 -0.49 -10.76 -1.49
CA ILE A 36 0.31 -11.55 -0.55
C ILE A 36 0.43 -10.76 0.75
N ALA A 37 0.04 -11.41 1.85
CA ALA A 37 0.17 -10.85 3.19
C ALA A 37 1.22 -11.65 3.95
N GLU A 38 2.40 -11.07 4.12
CA GLU A 38 3.50 -11.69 4.85
C GLU A 38 4.07 -10.70 5.88
N PRO A 39 3.45 -10.59 7.08
CA PRO A 39 3.86 -9.61 8.09
C PRO A 39 5.33 -9.70 8.48
N TRP A 40 5.91 -10.91 8.45
CA TRP A 40 7.34 -11.06 8.74
C TRP A 40 8.22 -10.32 7.71
N ILE A 41 7.83 -10.28 6.43
CA ILE A 41 8.60 -9.56 5.41
C ILE A 41 8.51 -8.05 5.65
N ASP A 42 7.30 -7.52 5.89
CA ASP A 42 7.06 -6.11 6.22
C ASP A 42 7.90 -5.65 7.43
N GLU A 43 8.02 -6.50 8.45
CA GLU A 43 8.75 -6.16 9.68
C GLU A 43 10.28 -6.32 9.58
N ASN A 44 10.80 -7.11 8.62
CA ASN A 44 12.22 -7.54 8.64
C ASN A 44 13.02 -7.23 7.38
N ILE A 45 12.36 -6.81 6.29
CA ILE A 45 13.00 -6.55 4.99
C ILE A 45 13.00 -5.04 4.73
N SER A 46 14.13 -4.54 4.23
CA SER A 46 14.39 -3.10 4.08
C SER A 46 13.56 -2.46 2.96
N GLY A 47 13.17 -3.24 1.96
CA GLY A 47 12.37 -2.75 0.83
C GLY A 47 11.52 -3.87 0.22
N VAL A 48 10.30 -3.51 -0.15
CA VAL A 48 9.37 -4.39 -0.85
C VAL A 48 8.82 -3.64 -2.07
N ILE A 49 8.88 -4.29 -3.24
CA ILE A 49 8.26 -3.81 -4.47
C ILE A 49 7.15 -4.79 -4.84
N GLU A 50 5.91 -4.30 -4.93
CA GLU A 50 4.79 -5.05 -5.49
C GLU A 50 4.69 -4.75 -6.99
N SER A 51 5.11 -5.70 -7.84
CA SER A 51 5.06 -5.53 -9.29
C SER A 51 3.79 -6.11 -9.92
N TRP A 52 3.00 -6.89 -9.17
CA TRP A 52 1.92 -7.71 -9.72
C TRP A 52 2.44 -8.59 -10.88
N GLU A 53 1.59 -8.90 -11.86
CA GLU A 53 1.94 -9.61 -13.10
C GLU A 53 2.11 -8.59 -14.24
N SER A 54 3.22 -7.82 -14.24
CA SER A 54 3.44 -6.63 -15.10
C SER A 54 3.73 -6.91 -16.58
N GLY A 55 3.39 -8.11 -17.08
CA GLY A 55 3.53 -8.47 -18.50
C GLY A 55 4.99 -8.73 -18.95
N SER A 56 5.21 -8.67 -20.26
CA SER A 56 6.45 -9.11 -20.91
C SER A 56 7.68 -8.23 -20.62
N THR A 57 7.47 -6.97 -20.24
CA THR A 57 8.54 -5.99 -19.93
C THR A 57 8.76 -5.83 -18.43
N ALA A 58 8.15 -6.67 -17.58
CA ALA A 58 8.21 -6.56 -16.12
C ALA A 58 9.65 -6.52 -15.59
N GLY A 59 10.56 -7.31 -16.17
CA GLY A 59 11.97 -7.32 -15.75
C GLY A 59 12.66 -5.97 -15.91
N THR A 60 12.45 -5.30 -17.05
CA THR A 60 12.98 -3.96 -17.32
C THR A 60 12.34 -2.93 -16.39
N ALA A 61 11.01 -2.94 -16.28
CA ALA A 61 10.30 -1.98 -15.44
C ALA A 61 10.71 -2.08 -13.95
N VAL A 62 10.88 -3.31 -13.43
CA VAL A 62 11.35 -3.52 -12.06
C VAL A 62 12.80 -3.07 -11.89
N ALA A 63 13.66 -3.30 -12.88
CA ALA A 63 15.06 -2.85 -12.82
C ALA A 63 15.15 -1.32 -12.80
N GLU A 64 14.42 -0.63 -13.67
CA GLU A 64 14.37 0.84 -13.72
C GLU A 64 13.90 1.43 -12.38
N VAL A 65 12.94 0.79 -11.71
CA VAL A 65 12.54 1.19 -10.35
C VAL A 65 13.66 0.93 -9.35
N LEU A 66 14.24 -0.27 -9.32
CA LEU A 66 15.30 -0.64 -8.36
C LEU A 66 16.54 0.26 -8.46
N PHE A 67 16.90 0.71 -9.66
CA PHE A 67 18.04 1.59 -9.89
C PHE A 67 17.68 3.09 -9.79
N GLY A 68 16.41 3.42 -9.62
CA GLY A 68 15.95 4.80 -9.47
C GLY A 68 15.81 5.57 -10.79
N ASP A 69 15.91 4.89 -11.94
CA ASP A 69 15.60 5.47 -13.26
C ASP A 69 14.12 5.86 -13.34
N VAL A 70 13.26 5.12 -12.63
CA VAL A 70 11.83 5.42 -12.47
C VAL A 70 11.46 5.49 -10.99
N ASN A 71 10.90 6.61 -10.55
CA ASN A 71 10.37 6.75 -9.21
C ASN A 71 9.00 6.05 -9.07
N PRO A 72 8.81 5.11 -8.13
CA PRO A 72 7.55 4.41 -7.97
C PRO A 72 6.43 5.35 -7.51
N GLY A 73 5.37 5.45 -8.31
CA GLY A 73 4.17 6.26 -8.00
C GLY A 73 2.92 5.45 -7.65
N GLY A 74 2.94 4.12 -7.86
CA GLY A 74 1.78 3.25 -7.72
C GLY A 74 1.12 3.30 -6.33
N LYS A 75 -0.21 3.09 -6.30
CA LYS A 75 -1.02 2.99 -5.08
C LYS A 75 -1.86 1.73 -5.11
N LEU A 76 -2.00 1.06 -3.96
CA LEU A 76 -2.76 -0.18 -3.85
C LEU A 76 -4.24 0.07 -4.14
N PRO A 77 -4.85 -0.64 -5.11
CA PRO A 77 -6.27 -0.52 -5.41
C PRO A 77 -7.16 -1.29 -4.43
N LEU A 78 -6.57 -1.95 -3.43
CA LEU A 78 -7.24 -2.78 -2.45
C LEU A 78 -6.50 -2.78 -1.12
N THR A 79 -7.21 -3.05 -0.04
CA THR A 79 -6.63 -3.22 1.29
C THR A 79 -6.00 -4.61 1.42
N PHE A 80 -4.74 -4.69 1.86
CA PHE A 80 -4.05 -5.94 2.16
C PHE A 80 -4.24 -6.25 3.66
N PRO A 81 -5.04 -7.27 4.02
CA PRO A 81 -5.18 -7.67 5.42
C PRO A 81 -3.89 -8.33 5.92
N ARG A 82 -3.74 -8.47 7.24
CA ARG A 82 -2.57 -9.17 7.83
C ARG A 82 -2.70 -10.69 7.75
N SER A 83 -3.93 -11.19 7.82
CA SER A 83 -4.26 -12.61 7.79
C SER A 83 -5.57 -12.88 7.06
N VAL A 84 -5.84 -14.16 6.76
CA VAL A 84 -7.13 -14.58 6.16
C VAL A 84 -8.34 -14.30 7.06
N GLY A 85 -8.13 -14.19 8.38
CA GLY A 85 -9.20 -13.85 9.33
C GLY A 85 -9.68 -12.40 9.21
N GLN A 86 -9.00 -11.60 8.40
CA GLN A 86 -9.26 -10.18 8.18
C GLN A 86 -9.69 -9.88 6.73
N LEU A 87 -10.08 -10.88 5.92
CA LEU A 87 -10.44 -10.69 4.50
C LEU A 87 -11.57 -9.68 4.26
N GLN A 88 -12.43 -9.42 5.25
CA GLN A 88 -13.47 -8.40 5.19
C GLN A 88 -12.97 -6.98 5.55
N MET A 89 -11.64 -6.78 5.56
CA MET A 89 -11.02 -5.46 5.67
C MET A 89 -11.18 -4.68 4.35
N ILE A 90 -12.11 -3.73 4.33
CA ILE A 90 -12.38 -2.80 3.23
C ILE A 90 -12.24 -1.38 3.76
N TYR A 91 -11.77 -0.46 2.93
CA TYR A 91 -11.49 0.92 3.38
C TYR A 91 -12.77 1.73 3.63
N ASN A 92 -13.85 1.45 2.90
CA ASN A 92 -15.15 2.12 2.97
C ASN A 92 -16.14 1.35 3.85
N HIS A 93 -15.67 0.91 5.01
CA HIS A 93 -16.46 0.14 5.97
C HIS A 93 -17.37 1.04 6.82
N LYS A 94 -18.36 0.44 7.49
CA LYS A 94 -19.16 1.15 8.51
C LYS A 94 -18.32 1.35 9.79
N PRO A 95 -18.56 2.41 10.58
CA PRO A 95 -17.82 2.67 11.82
C PRO A 95 -17.78 1.49 12.81
N SER A 96 -18.83 0.66 12.84
CA SER A 96 -18.92 -0.52 13.71
C SER A 96 -18.05 -1.70 13.29
N GLN A 97 -17.59 -1.77 12.04
CA GLN A 97 -17.00 -2.99 11.45
C GLN A 97 -15.67 -3.40 12.08
N TYR A 98 -14.88 -2.43 12.57
CA TYR A 98 -13.57 -2.67 13.21
C TYR A 98 -13.52 -2.18 14.66
N PHE A 99 -14.69 -2.01 15.30
CA PHE A 99 -14.79 -1.56 16.68
C PHE A 99 -14.15 -2.54 17.67
N HIS A 100 -14.27 -3.84 17.39
CA HIS A 100 -13.69 -4.89 18.22
C HIS A 100 -12.26 -5.21 17.79
N LYS A 101 -11.36 -5.32 18.79
CA LYS A 101 -9.97 -5.69 18.57
C LYS A 101 -9.84 -7.20 18.39
N TYR A 102 -8.86 -7.62 17.60
CA TYR A 102 -8.40 -9.00 17.57
C TYR A 102 -7.54 -9.30 18.81
N ALA A 103 -7.63 -10.51 19.35
CA ALA A 103 -6.90 -10.89 20.57
C ALA A 103 -5.38 -10.97 20.38
N PHE A 104 -4.94 -11.41 19.20
CA PHE A 104 -3.53 -11.73 18.91
C PHE A 104 -3.01 -11.05 17.63
N GLU A 105 -3.77 -10.12 17.06
CA GLU A 105 -3.42 -9.44 15.82
C GLU A 105 -3.86 -7.97 15.89
N LYS A 106 -3.22 -7.10 15.10
CA LYS A 106 -3.64 -5.70 14.98
C LYS A 106 -4.94 -5.61 14.18
N VAL A 107 -5.85 -4.73 14.59
CA VAL A 107 -7.10 -4.44 13.85
C VAL A 107 -6.88 -3.53 12.62
N THR A 108 -5.63 -3.16 12.33
CA THR A 108 -5.25 -2.38 11.16
C THR A 108 -4.74 -3.31 10.05
N PRO A 109 -4.95 -2.96 8.77
CA PRO A 109 -4.42 -3.75 7.66
C PRO A 109 -2.88 -3.79 7.68
N LEU A 110 -2.32 -4.69 6.86
CA LEU A 110 -0.89 -4.66 6.56
C LEU A 110 -0.59 -3.44 5.69
N TYR A 111 -1.35 -3.27 4.61
CA TYR A 111 -1.33 -2.06 3.78
C TYR A 111 -2.77 -1.60 3.49
N PRO A 112 -3.13 -0.35 3.82
CA PRO A 112 -4.47 0.16 3.51
C PRO A 112 -4.65 0.41 2.00
N PHE A 113 -5.90 0.51 1.56
CA PHE A 113 -6.24 1.06 0.24
C PHE A 113 -5.53 2.42 0.02
N GLY A 114 -5.04 2.65 -1.20
CA GLY A 114 -4.30 3.86 -1.55
C GLY A 114 -2.87 3.91 -1.00
N HIS A 115 -2.41 2.89 -0.26
CA HIS A 115 -1.03 2.84 0.21
C HIS A 115 -0.06 2.69 -0.96
N GLY A 116 1.07 3.37 -0.88
CA GLY A 116 2.18 3.25 -1.82
C GLY A 116 3.17 4.37 -1.56
N LEU A 117 4.44 4.00 -1.50
CA LEU A 117 5.53 4.93 -1.24
C LEU A 117 6.04 5.52 -2.56
N SER A 118 7.03 6.40 -2.45
CA SER A 118 7.78 7.02 -3.54
C SER A 118 9.21 7.24 -3.04
N TYR A 119 10.16 7.41 -3.95
CA TYR A 119 11.50 7.90 -3.59
C TYR A 119 11.48 9.39 -3.24
N SER A 120 10.42 10.11 -3.62
CA SER A 120 10.18 11.49 -3.25
C SER A 120 9.31 11.61 -2.00
N ASN A 121 9.50 12.70 -1.26
CA ASN A 121 8.65 13.07 -0.13
C ASN A 121 7.67 14.16 -0.56
N PHE A 122 6.38 13.95 -0.30
CA PHE A 122 5.33 14.92 -0.64
C PHE A 122 4.65 15.45 0.63
N GLU A 123 4.56 16.77 0.73
CA GLU A 123 3.86 17.47 1.80
C GLU A 123 2.54 18.05 1.28
N TYR A 124 1.49 17.91 2.09
CA TYR A 124 0.17 18.45 1.81
C TYR A 124 -0.13 19.56 2.81
N SER A 125 -0.62 20.71 2.33
CA SER A 125 -0.97 21.85 3.17
C SER A 125 -2.11 22.65 2.57
N GLY A 126 -2.67 23.60 3.34
CA GLY A 126 -3.70 24.52 2.86
C GLY A 126 -4.94 23.82 2.31
N PHE A 127 -5.44 22.81 3.03
CA PHE A 127 -6.70 22.17 2.67
C PHE A 127 -7.86 23.16 2.90
N GLU A 128 -8.52 23.55 1.82
CA GLU A 128 -9.59 24.54 1.84
C GLU A 128 -10.80 24.06 1.06
N VAL A 129 -11.99 24.34 1.60
CA VAL A 129 -13.28 24.14 0.94
C VAL A 129 -13.81 25.53 0.62
N ASN A 130 -13.71 25.93 -0.64
CA ASN A 130 -13.85 27.34 -1.03
C ASN A 130 -15.30 27.77 -1.19
N GLU A 131 -16.08 27.02 -1.97
CA GLU A 131 -17.47 27.36 -2.25
C GLU A 131 -18.32 26.11 -2.47
N VAL A 132 -19.58 26.20 -2.00
CA VAL A 132 -20.65 25.27 -2.37
C VAL A 132 -21.64 26.04 -3.22
N VAL A 133 -21.51 25.96 -4.55
CA VAL A 133 -22.41 26.63 -5.50
C VAL A 133 -23.20 25.59 -6.26
N ASN A 134 -24.52 25.62 -6.13
CA ASN A 134 -25.43 24.71 -6.83
C ASN A 134 -24.96 23.24 -6.74
N GLU A 135 -24.71 22.76 -5.52
CA GLU A 135 -24.26 21.38 -5.22
C GLU A 135 -22.83 21.04 -5.64
N ASN A 136 -22.08 21.95 -6.26
CA ASN A 136 -20.65 21.77 -6.54
C ASN A 136 -19.82 22.25 -5.35
N ILE A 137 -18.92 21.39 -4.87
CA ILE A 137 -17.95 21.70 -3.82
C ILE A 137 -16.58 21.88 -4.47
N SER A 138 -15.98 23.07 -4.31
CA SER A 138 -14.60 23.31 -4.73
C SER A 138 -13.64 23.06 -3.56
N ILE A 139 -12.70 22.14 -3.76
CA ILE A 139 -11.68 21.76 -2.77
C ILE A 139 -10.31 22.09 -3.36
N SER A 140 -9.48 22.82 -2.61
CA SER A 140 -8.09 23.07 -2.95
C SER A 140 -7.15 22.49 -1.90
N VAL A 141 -6.00 22.01 -2.37
CA VAL A 141 -4.91 21.53 -1.54
C VAL A 141 -3.59 21.89 -2.22
N ASN A 142 -2.62 22.33 -1.42
CA ASN A 142 -1.26 22.54 -1.90
C ASN A 142 -0.48 21.24 -1.74
N VAL A 143 0.16 20.79 -2.82
CA VAL A 143 1.05 19.63 -2.83
C VAL A 143 2.44 20.09 -3.17
N LYS A 144 3.40 19.83 -2.29
CA LYS A 144 4.82 20.17 -2.48
C LYS A 144 5.64 18.89 -2.52
N ASN A 145 6.49 18.72 -3.54
CA ASN A 145 7.57 17.74 -3.50
C ASN A 145 8.73 18.35 -2.69
N ASP A 146 9.02 17.78 -1.52
CA ASP A 146 10.09 18.17 -0.61
C ASP A 146 11.24 17.16 -0.66
N SER A 147 11.75 16.91 -1.87
CA SER A 147 12.89 16.04 -2.10
C SER A 147 13.65 16.46 -3.36
N ASP A 148 14.87 15.94 -3.51
CA ASP A 148 15.72 16.19 -4.68
C ASP A 148 15.39 15.28 -5.88
N VAL A 149 14.36 14.44 -5.76
CA VAL A 149 13.97 13.44 -6.77
C VAL A 149 12.61 13.81 -7.33
N ASP A 150 12.50 13.84 -8.67
CA ASP A 150 11.22 14.00 -9.36
C ASP A 150 10.33 12.78 -9.10
N GLY A 151 9.03 13.00 -8.93
CA GLY A 151 8.09 11.92 -8.63
C GLY A 151 6.65 12.29 -8.92
N GLU A 152 5.84 11.25 -9.10
CA GLU A 152 4.38 11.37 -9.23
C GLU A 152 3.69 10.92 -7.96
N ARG A 153 2.62 11.63 -7.58
CA ARG A 153 1.83 11.32 -6.40
C ARG A 153 0.34 11.42 -6.68
N LEU A 154 -0.36 10.29 -6.55
CA LEU A 154 -1.81 10.27 -6.56
C LEU A 154 -2.36 10.97 -5.31
N PHE A 155 -3.15 12.02 -5.51
CA PHE A 155 -3.97 12.63 -4.46
C PHE A 155 -5.37 12.03 -4.49
N SER A 156 -5.86 11.59 -3.33
CA SER A 156 -7.21 11.06 -3.16
C SER A 156 -7.90 11.76 -1.99
N PHE A 157 -9.14 12.19 -2.19
CA PHE A 157 -10.00 12.68 -1.11
C PHE A 157 -11.18 11.72 -0.94
N THR A 158 -11.77 11.69 0.26
CA THR A 158 -12.95 10.88 0.58
C THR A 158 -13.98 11.76 1.26
N LEU A 159 -15.24 11.57 0.89
CA LEU A 159 -16.38 12.25 1.51
C LEU A 159 -17.07 11.26 2.46
N GLU A 160 -17.26 11.66 3.70
CA GLU A 160 -18.03 10.90 4.69
C GLU A 160 -19.24 11.71 5.13
N THR A 161 -20.43 11.14 5.00
CA THR A 161 -21.67 11.76 5.47
C THR A 161 -21.94 11.33 6.90
N HIS A 162 -21.96 12.28 7.82
CA HIS A 162 -22.42 12.04 9.20
C HIS A 162 -23.88 12.49 9.33
N THR A 163 -24.79 11.54 9.50
CA THR A 163 -26.16 11.85 9.94
C THR A 163 -26.18 11.79 11.46
N ALA A 164 -26.38 12.93 12.12
CA ALA A 164 -26.71 12.92 13.54
C ALA A 164 -28.10 12.28 13.69
N VAL A 165 -28.17 11.18 14.44
CA VAL A 165 -29.43 10.56 14.89
C VAL A 165 -29.68 10.99 16.31
#